data_AF-A0A268JVX4-F1
#
_entry.id   AF-A0A268JVX4-F1
#
_cell.length_a   1.000
_cell.length_b   1.000
_cell.length_c   1.000
_cell.angle_alpha   90.00
_cell.angle_beta   90.00
_cell.angle_gamma   90.00
#
_symmetry.space_group_name_H-M   'P 1'
#
loop_
_entity.id
_entity.type
_entity.pdbx_description
1 polymer ?
#
loop_
_entity_poly.entity_id
_entity_poly.type
_entity_poly.pdbx_seq_one_letter_code
_entity_poly.pdbx_strand_id
1 'polypeptide(L)' 'MFKCPNCQSKDIGKIGINQYYCWSCFIELSLAKGIINTHQVEEDGTLSSLDDLFEEEERRYTI' A
#
# COMPACT_ATOMS: atom_id res chain seq x y z
N MET A 1 -0.34 -14.24 6.92
CA MET A 1 -1.50 -13.61 6.25
C MET A 1 -1.13 -12.16 6.01
N PHE A 2 -1.04 -11.72 4.75
CA PHE A 2 -0.67 -10.35 4.41
C PHE A 2 -1.81 -9.42 4.87
N LYS A 3 -1.49 -8.45 5.72
CA LYS A 3 -2.45 -7.49 6.27
C LYS A 3 -2.08 -6.09 5.80
N CYS A 4 -3.07 -5.23 5.68
CA CYS A 4 -2.85 -3.86 5.27
C CYS A 4 -2.05 -3.15 6.36
N PRO A 5 -0.91 -2.50 6.06
CA PRO A 5 -0.17 -1.75 7.07
C PRO A 5 -0.98 -0.58 7.63
N ASN A 6 -1.92 -0.03 6.84
CA ASN A 6 -2.76 1.09 7.26
C ASN A 6 -3.96 0.67 8.13
N CYS A 7 -4.85 -0.20 7.62
CA CYS A 7 -6.09 -0.57 8.33
C CYS A 7 -6.08 -1.96 8.95
N GLN A 8 -4.97 -2.72 8.82
CA GLN A 8 -4.80 -4.10 9.30
C GLN A 8 -5.81 -5.11 8.74
N SER A 9 -6.60 -4.71 7.74
CA SER A 9 -7.53 -5.59 7.04
C SER A 9 -6.79 -6.66 6.24
N LYS A 10 -7.48 -7.78 6.04
CA LYS A 10 -7.06 -8.91 5.19
C LYS A 10 -7.59 -8.80 3.77
N ASP A 11 -8.46 -7.82 3.50
CA ASP A 11 -9.10 -7.62 2.20
C ASP A 11 -8.15 -6.86 1.25
N ILE A 12 -7.05 -7.54 0.92
CA ILE A 12 -6.05 -7.05 -0.04
C ILE A 12 -6.14 -7.91 -1.31
N GLY A 13 -6.44 -7.26 -2.42
CA GLY A 13 -6.38 -7.85 -3.76
C GLY A 13 -5.05 -7.57 -4.44
N LYS A 14 -4.58 -8.48 -5.30
CA LYS A 14 -3.46 -8.21 -6.21
C LYS A 14 -4.01 -7.62 -7.50
N ILE A 15 -3.58 -6.41 -7.87
CA ILE A 15 -4.04 -5.72 -9.08
C ILE A 15 -2.98 -5.68 -10.19
N GLY A 16 -1.72 -6.00 -9.87
CA GLY A 16 -0.62 -5.98 -10.83
C GLY A 16 0.61 -6.77 -10.39
N ILE A 17 1.71 -6.64 -11.12
CA ILE A 17 3.00 -7.25 -10.78
C ILE A 17 3.59 -6.46 -9.62
N ASN A 18 3.69 -7.09 -8.46
CA ASN A 18 4.10 -6.44 -7.21
C ASN A 18 3.18 -5.27 -6.79
N GLN A 19 1.94 -5.25 -7.26
CA GLN A 19 0.94 -4.23 -6.89
C GLN A 19 -0.28 -4.86 -6.25
N TYR A 20 -0.69 -4.27 -5.16
CA TYR A 20 -1.77 -4.74 -4.30
C TYR A 20 -2.69 -3.58 -3.95
N TYR A 21 -3.94 -3.87 -3.66
CA TYR A 21 -4.97 -2.89 -3.36
C TYR A 21 -5.80 -3.35 -2.17
N CYS A 22 -5.95 -2.48 -1.17
CA CYS A 22 -6.77 -2.76 -0.01
C CYS A 22 -8.19 -2.21 -0.19
N TRP A 23 -9.17 -3.10 -0.25
CA TRP A 23 -10.57 -2.76 -0.41
C TRP A 23 -11.20 -2.10 0.81
N SER A 24 -10.59 -2.22 1.99
CA SER A 24 -11.13 -1.64 3.22
C SER A 24 -10.72 -0.19 3.46
N CYS A 25 -9.57 0.26 2.92
CA CYS A 25 -9.07 1.62 3.12
C CYS A 25 -8.69 2.33 1.82
N PHE A 26 -8.99 1.72 0.67
CA PHE A 26 -8.76 2.27 -0.66
C PHE A 26 -7.29 2.62 -0.95
N ILE A 27 -6.35 1.91 -0.32
CA ILE A 27 -4.90 2.13 -0.51
C ILE A 27 -4.33 1.12 -1.50
N GLU A 28 -3.61 1.64 -2.48
CA GLU A 28 -2.70 0.91 -3.34
C GLU A 28 -1.32 0.76 -2.68
N LEU A 29 -0.79 -0.46 -2.75
CA LEU A 29 0.50 -0.91 -2.23
C LEU A 29 1.33 -1.39 -3.41
N SER A 30 2.42 -0.69 -3.73
CA SER A 30 3.32 -1.02 -4.82
C SER A 30 4.69 -1.42 -4.26
N LEU A 31 5.16 -2.63 -4.57
CA LEU A 31 6.46 -3.15 -4.17
C LEU A 31 7.48 -2.88 -5.27
N ALA A 32 8.32 -1.87 -5.06
CA ALA A 32 9.37 -1.47 -6.00
C ALA A 32 10.75 -1.55 -5.33
N LYS A 33 11.65 -2.39 -5.87
CA LYS A 33 13.04 -2.54 -5.40
C LYS A 33 13.17 -2.85 -3.89
N GLY A 34 12.20 -3.55 -3.31
CA GLY A 34 12.17 -3.87 -1.87
C GLY A 34 11.63 -2.74 -0.99
N ILE A 35 11.07 -1.68 -1.58
CA ILE A 35 10.37 -0.59 -0.90
C ILE A 35 8.88 -0.74 -1.20
N ILE A 36 8.05 -0.59 -0.17
CA ILE A 36 6.60 -0.55 -0.29
C ILE A 36 6.19 0.91 -0.43
N ASN A 37 5.63 1.28 -1.58
CA ASN A 37 4.99 2.56 -1.81
C ASN A 37 3.49 2.45 -1.53
N THR A 38 2.95 3.40 -0.77
CA THR A 38 1.52 3.47 -0.42
C THR A 38 0.86 4.70 -1.04
N HIS A 39 -0.23 4.49 -1.78
CA HIS A 39 -1.04 5.56 -2.38
C HIS A 39 -2.50 5.35 -2.00
N GLN A 40 -3.13 6.34 -1.39
CA GLN A 40 -4.56 6.34 -1.11
C GLN A 40 -5.33 6.81 -2.35
N VAL A 41 -6.38 6.07 -2.70
CA VAL A 41 -7.36 6.50 -3.68
C VAL A 41 -8.44 7.29 -2.95
N GLU A 42 -8.52 8.58 -3.23
CA GLU A 42 -9.55 9.47 -2.70
C GLU A 42 -10.90 9.23 -3.38
N GLU A 43 -11.99 9.77 -2.81
CA GLU A 43 -13.36 9.60 -3.34
C GLU A 43 -13.51 10.14 -4.77
N ASP A 44 -12.75 11.17 -5.12
CA ASP A 44 -12.70 11.75 -6.46
C ASP A 44 -11.85 10.94 -7.46
N GLY A 45 -11.23 9.85 -7.00
CA GLY A 45 -10.37 8.98 -7.79
C GLY A 45 -8.93 9.48 -7.93
N THR A 46 -8.56 10.56 -7.23
CA THR A 46 -7.17 11.02 -7.19
C THR A 46 -6.31 10.11 -6.30
N LEU A 47 -5.01 10.07 -6.60
CA LEU A 47 -4.03 9.33 -5.83
C LEU A 47 -3.27 10.28 -4.90
N SER A 48 -3.45 10.10 -3.60
CA SER A 48 -2.68 10.79 -2.57
C SER A 48 -1.58 9.88 -2.06
N SER A 49 -0.31 10.28 -2.23
CA SER A 49 0.83 9.53 -1.70
C SER A 49 0.78 9.53 -0.17
N LEU A 50 0.67 8.34 0.42
CA LEU A 50 0.81 8.14 1.87
C LEU A 50 2.24 7.74 2.25
N ASP A 51 3.15 7.81 1.29
CA ASP A 51 4.57 7.58 1.52
C ASP A 51 5.14 8.52 2.59
N ASP A 52 4.64 9.75 2.73
CA ASP A 52 5.06 10.67 3.79
C ASP A 52 4.65 10.25 5.21
N LEU A 53 3.75 9.28 5.37
CA LEU A 53 3.31 8.79 6.69
C LEU A 53 4.23 7.73 7.30
N PHE A 54 5.14 7.16 6.50
CA PHE A 54 6.03 6.09 6.93
C PHE A 54 7.45 6.43 6.55
N GLU A 55 8.43 6.25 7.43
CA GLU A 55 9.82 6.47 7.05
C GLU A 55 10.28 5.41 6.03
N GLU A 56 11.25 5.75 5.18
CA GLU A 56 11.78 4.84 4.14
C GLU A 56 12.25 3.48 4.73
N GLU A 57 12.73 3.50 5.97
CA GLU A 57 13.18 2.32 6.70
C GLU A 57 12.04 1.41 7.12
N GLU A 58 10.87 1.95 7.47
CA GLU A 58 9.66 1.17 7.77
C GLU A 58 9.01 0.58 6.52
N ARG A 59 9.21 1.24 5.37
CA ARG A 59 8.73 0.78 4.06
C ARG A 59 9.66 -0.24 3.40
N ARG A 60 10.81 -0.54 4.01
CA ARG A 60 11.76 -1.51 3.47
C ARG A 60 11.30 -2.93 3.78
N TYR A 61 10.86 -3.65 2.75
CA TYR A 61 10.54 -5.07 2.85
C TYR A 61 11.83 -5.87 3.01
N THR A 62 12.22 -6.15 4.25
CA THR A 62 13.36 -7.01 4.57
C THR A 62 12.87 -8.45 4.63
N ILE A 63 13.50 -9.32 3.82
CA ILE A 63 13.18 -10.75 3.75
C ILE A 63 13.67 -11.50 4.98
#